data_AF-H9FE85-F1
#
_entry.id   AF-H9FE85-F1
#
_cell.length_a   1.000
_cell.length_b   1.000
_cell.length_c   1.000
_cell.angle_alpha   90.00
_cell.angle_beta   90.00
_cell.angle_gamma   90.00
#
_symmetry.space_group_name_H-M   'P 1'
#
loop_
_entity.id
_entity.type
_entity.pdbx_description
1 polymer ?
#
loop_
_entity_poly.entity_id
_entity_poly.type
_entity_poly.pdbx_seq_one_letter_code
_entity_poly.pdbx_strand_id
1 'polypeptide(L)'
;HPEAFASSTSSRQAEDSQVRQYFPETWLWDLFPIGNSGKEAVHVTVPDAITEWKAMTFCTSQSRGFGLSPTVGLTAFKPFFVDLTLPYSVVRGESFRLTATIFNYLKDCIRVQTDLAKSHEYQLESR
;
A
#
# COMPACT_ATOMS: atom_id res chain seq x y z
N HIS A 1 8.99 -34.34 45.60
CA HIS A 1 7.98 -33.74 44.72
C HIS A 1 8.51 -32.39 44.26
N PRO A 2 8.95 -32.23 43.01
CA PRO A 2 9.30 -30.95 42.43
C PRO A 2 8.14 -30.43 41.57
N GLU A 3 7.73 -29.19 41.80
CA GLU A 3 6.74 -28.48 40.97
C GLU A 3 7.39 -28.08 39.63
N ALA A 4 6.76 -28.51 38.55
CA ALA A 4 7.16 -28.13 37.19
C ALA A 4 6.73 -26.69 36.91
N PHE A 5 7.68 -25.82 36.61
CA PHE A 5 7.39 -24.52 35.99
C PHE A 5 6.86 -24.77 34.57
N ALA A 6 5.56 -24.58 34.39
CA ALA A 6 4.94 -24.59 33.07
C ALA A 6 5.43 -23.35 32.30
N SER A 7 6.27 -23.57 31.29
CA SER A 7 6.56 -22.54 30.28
C SER A 7 5.26 -22.20 29.55
N SER A 8 4.73 -21.01 29.83
CA SER A 8 3.68 -20.41 29.03
C SER A 8 4.24 -20.07 27.66
N THR A 9 4.07 -20.97 26.69
CA THR A 9 4.34 -20.70 25.29
C THR A 9 3.32 -19.67 24.81
N SER A 10 3.70 -18.40 24.86
CA SER A 10 2.95 -17.34 24.18
C SER A 10 3.02 -17.65 22.69
N SER A 11 1.94 -18.19 22.13
CA SER A 11 1.72 -18.28 20.71
C SER A 11 1.80 -16.86 20.16
N ARG A 12 2.92 -16.52 19.50
CA ARG A 12 2.99 -15.33 18.66
C ARG A 12 1.92 -15.51 17.60
N GLN A 13 0.76 -14.87 17.79
CA GLN A 13 -0.14 -14.60 16.68
C GLN A 13 0.73 -13.82 15.69
N ALA A 14 1.09 -14.46 14.58
CA ALA A 14 1.61 -13.72 13.45
C ALA A 14 0.50 -12.72 13.12
N GLU A 15 0.75 -11.43 13.37
CA GLU A 15 -0.03 -10.39 12.72
C GLU A 15 -0.04 -10.75 11.24
N ASP A 16 -1.23 -10.90 10.68
CA ASP A 16 -1.42 -11.15 9.27
C ASP A 16 -0.75 -10.00 8.51
N SER A 17 0.43 -10.27 7.96
CA SER A 17 1.20 -9.27 7.25
C SER A 17 0.44 -8.93 5.97
N GLN A 18 -0.29 -7.81 5.99
CA GLN A 18 -1.08 -7.39 4.84
C GLN A 18 -0.17 -7.09 3.64
N VAL A 19 -0.27 -7.93 2.61
CA VAL A 19 0.37 -7.72 1.32
C VAL A 19 -0.30 -6.55 0.62
N ARG A 20 0.50 -5.58 0.19
CA ARG A 20 0.03 -4.44 -0.60
C ARG A 20 -0.42 -4.92 -1.98
N GLN A 21 -1.63 -4.57 -2.40
CA GLN A 21 -2.20 -5.03 -3.67
C GLN A 21 -2.91 -3.91 -4.43
N TYR A 22 -3.27 -2.82 -3.76
CA TYR A 22 -4.05 -1.75 -4.38
C TYR A 22 -3.17 -0.56 -4.81
N PHE A 23 -2.75 -0.58 -6.08
CA PHE A 23 -1.89 0.42 -6.71
C PHE A 23 -2.57 1.06 -7.94
N PRO A 24 -3.65 1.83 -7.75
CA PRO A 24 -4.32 2.49 -8.87
C PRO A 24 -3.49 3.65 -9.42
N GLU A 25 -3.71 4.04 -10.68
CA GLU A 25 -3.19 5.31 -11.20
C GLU A 25 -4.05 6.50 -10.74
N THR A 26 -5.37 6.30 -10.63
CA THR A 26 -6.33 7.29 -10.13
C THR A 26 -7.06 6.72 -8.91
N TRP A 27 -6.93 7.39 -7.77
CA TRP A 27 -7.48 6.91 -6.50
C TRP A 27 -8.97 7.24 -6.33
N LEU A 28 -9.34 8.53 -6.43
CA LEU A 28 -10.69 9.01 -6.14
C LEU A 28 -11.22 9.80 -7.32
N TRP A 29 -12.34 9.33 -7.89
CA TRP A 29 -13.03 9.98 -9.00
C TRP A 29 -14.54 9.88 -8.82
N ASP A 30 -15.07 10.66 -7.88
CA ASP A 30 -16.47 10.58 -7.47
C ASP A 30 -17.11 11.98 -7.38
N LEU A 31 -18.45 11.98 -7.42
CA LEU A 31 -19.28 13.18 -7.25
C LEU A 31 -20.02 13.11 -5.92
N PHE A 32 -19.91 14.18 -5.13
CA PHE A 32 -20.56 14.30 -3.82
C PHE A 32 -21.60 15.42 -3.85
N PRO A 33 -22.87 15.16 -3.48
CA PRO A 33 -23.88 16.21 -3.37
C PRO A 33 -23.57 17.09 -2.15
N ILE A 34 -23.36 18.38 -2.37
CA ILE A 34 -23.08 19.34 -1.29
C ILE A 34 -24.36 20.07 -0.92
N GLY A 35 -24.78 19.95 0.35
CA GLY A 35 -25.95 20.65 0.87
C GLY A 35 -25.75 22.16 1.05
N ASN A 36 -26.76 22.84 1.60
CA ASN A 36 -26.75 24.30 1.77
C ASN A 36 -25.61 24.83 2.66
N SER A 37 -25.01 23.97 3.49
CA SER A 37 -23.82 24.29 4.30
C SER A 37 -22.57 24.57 3.47
N GLY A 38 -22.53 24.08 2.22
CA GLY A 38 -21.36 24.18 1.35
C GLY A 38 -20.18 23.32 1.79
N LYS A 39 -20.38 22.37 2.72
CA LYS A 39 -19.33 21.54 3.31
C LYS A 39 -19.78 20.08 3.34
N GLU A 40 -18.84 19.19 3.02
CA GLU A 40 -19.02 17.74 3.05
C GLU A 40 -17.71 17.09 3.53
N ALA A 41 -17.81 15.98 4.27
CA ALA A 41 -16.68 15.22 4.74
C ALA A 41 -16.80 13.78 4.25
N VAL A 42 -15.85 13.34 3.42
CA VAL A 42 -15.86 12.01 2.81
C VAL A 42 -14.77 11.15 3.42
N HIS A 43 -15.15 9.97 3.89
CA HIS A 43 -14.21 8.96 4.36
C HIS A 43 -13.78 8.07 3.21
N VAL A 44 -12.48 8.02 2.95
CA VAL A 44 -11.86 7.20 1.89
C VAL A 44 -10.62 6.49 2.44
N THR A 45 -10.34 5.31 1.91
CA THR A 45 -9.14 4.55 2.24
C THR A 45 -8.03 4.91 1.26
N VAL A 46 -6.88 5.36 1.79
CA VAL A 46 -5.70 5.70 0.98
C VAL A 46 -5.14 4.44 0.32
N PRO A 47 -4.71 4.46 -0.95
CA PRO A 47 -4.16 3.29 -1.60
C PRO A 47 -2.81 2.85 -1.04
N ASP A 48 -2.38 1.64 -1.39
CA ASP A 48 -1.14 1.05 -0.88
C ASP A 48 0.14 1.65 -1.49
N ALA A 49 -0.01 2.47 -2.53
CA ALA A 49 1.10 3.14 -3.18
C ALA A 49 1.79 4.12 -2.22
N ILE A 50 3.10 3.96 -2.05
CA ILE A 50 3.94 4.87 -1.27
C ILE A 50 4.35 6.00 -2.20
N THR A 51 3.51 7.02 -2.28
CA THR A 51 3.63 8.12 -3.24
C THR A 51 2.98 9.39 -2.69
N GLU A 52 3.16 10.49 -3.40
CA GLU A 52 2.39 11.71 -3.20
C GLU A 52 1.17 11.72 -4.13
N TRP A 53 -0.02 11.65 -3.55
CA TRP A 53 -1.28 11.82 -4.25
C TRP A 53 -1.59 13.30 -4.42
N LYS A 54 -1.96 13.71 -5.63
CA LYS A 54 -2.41 15.07 -5.91
C LYS A 54 -3.92 15.06 -6.14
N ALA A 55 -4.64 15.84 -5.34
CA ALA A 55 -6.09 15.95 -5.41
C ALA A 55 -6.50 17.34 -5.91
N MET A 56 -7.50 17.36 -6.79
CA MET A 56 -8.19 18.53 -7.30
C MET A 56 -9.68 18.26 -7.28
N THR A 57 -10.48 19.28 -7.00
CA THR A 57 -11.94 19.16 -6.98
C THR A 57 -12.56 20.28 -7.80
N PHE A 58 -13.72 20.01 -8.38
CA PHE A 58 -14.54 21.01 -9.03
C PHE A 58 -15.97 20.96 -8.48
N CYS A 59 -16.63 22.12 -8.45
CA CYS A 59 -17.97 22.28 -7.92
C CYS A 59 -18.85 22.93 -8.98
N THR A 60 -20.11 22.50 -9.06
CA THR A 60 -21.13 23.13 -9.90
C THR A 60 -22.32 23.53 -9.04
N SER A 61 -22.89 24.70 -9.31
CA SER A 61 -24.02 25.26 -8.58
C SER A 61 -24.90 26.05 -9.52
N GLN A 62 -26.23 25.93 -9.38
CA GLN A 62 -27.17 26.71 -10.19
C GLN A 62 -27.04 28.22 -9.94
N SER A 63 -26.76 28.64 -8.71
CA SER A 63 -26.69 30.07 -8.34
C SER A 63 -25.30 30.67 -8.51
N ARG A 64 -24.23 29.87 -8.36
CA ARG A 64 -22.83 30.35 -8.40
C ARG A 64 -22.03 29.86 -9.60
N GLY A 65 -22.60 28.99 -10.44
CA GLY A 65 -21.92 28.43 -11.59
C GLY A 65 -20.86 27.40 -11.21
N PHE A 66 -19.72 27.45 -11.88
CA PHE A 66 -18.61 26.48 -11.75
C PHE A 66 -17.47 27.05 -10.90
N GLY A 67 -16.84 26.21 -10.09
CA GLY A 67 -15.64 26.54 -9.34
C GLY A 67 -14.63 25.39 -9.38
N LEU A 68 -13.33 25.73 -9.32
CA LEU A 68 -12.22 24.79 -9.29
C LEU A 68 -11.38 25.04 -8.05
N SER A 69 -11.00 23.98 -7.34
CA SER A 69 -10.09 24.09 -6.21
C SER A 69 -8.64 24.16 -6.66
N PRO A 70 -7.75 24.76 -5.86
CA PRO A 70 -6.31 24.49 -5.96
C PRO A 70 -6.03 22.99 -5.80
N THR A 71 -4.89 22.55 -6.34
CA THR A 71 -4.38 21.20 -6.12
C THR A 71 -3.78 21.09 -4.72
N VAL A 72 -4.12 20.02 -4.01
CA VAL A 72 -3.53 19.68 -2.69
C VAL A 72 -2.82 18.34 -2.76
N GLY A 73 -1.74 18.18 -1.97
CA GLY A 73 -0.94 16.95 -1.92
C GLY A 73 -1.20 16.15 -0.65
N LEU A 74 -1.22 14.81 -0.77
CA LEU A 74 -1.27 13.85 0.33
C LEU A 74 -0.17 12.80 0.15
N THR A 75 0.81 12.77 1.04
CA THR A 75 1.87 11.77 1.01
C THR A 75 1.45 10.51 1.77
N ALA A 76 1.35 9.38 1.06
CA ALA A 76 1.19 8.06 1.65
C ALA A 76 2.56 7.43 1.86
N PHE A 77 2.88 7.05 3.10
CA PHE A 77 4.20 6.49 3.44
C PHE A 77 4.12 5.37 4.47
N LYS A 78 4.98 4.37 4.31
CA LYS A 78 5.23 3.33 5.31
C LYS A 78 6.72 3.35 5.69
N PRO A 79 7.06 3.28 6.99
CA PRO A 79 8.45 3.36 7.44
C PRO A 79 9.27 2.09 7.14
N PHE A 80 8.62 0.99 6.77
CA PHE A 80 9.27 -0.25 6.37
C PHE A 80 8.45 -0.92 5.25
N PHE A 81 9.09 -1.23 4.12
CA PHE A 81 8.43 -1.88 2.99
C PHE A 81 9.44 -2.55 2.05
N VAL A 82 8.92 -3.43 1.20
CA VAL A 82 9.65 -4.02 0.06
C VAL A 82 9.13 -3.40 -1.24
N ASP A 83 10.05 -3.11 -2.15
CA ASP A 83 9.78 -2.68 -3.52
C ASP A 83 10.30 -3.73 -4.51
N LEU A 84 9.49 -4.06 -5.51
CA LEU A 84 9.84 -5.05 -6.53
C LEU A 84 10.05 -4.35 -7.87
N THR A 85 11.26 -4.44 -8.41
CA THR A 85 11.55 -3.95 -9.76
C THR A 85 11.15 -5.01 -10.78
N LEU A 86 9.96 -4.84 -11.36
CA LEU A 86 9.43 -5.71 -12.41
C LEU A 86 9.60 -5.04 -13.78
N PRO A 87 10.01 -5.81 -14.82
CA PRO A 87 9.91 -5.32 -16.18
C PRO A 87 8.44 -5.11 -16.56
N TYR A 88 8.20 -4.24 -17.55
CA TYR A 88 6.84 -3.98 -18.06
C TYR A 88 6.14 -5.26 -18.54
N SER A 89 6.90 -6.17 -19.16
CA SER A 89 6.42 -7.48 -19.60
C SER A 89 7.52 -8.52 -19.49
N VAL A 90 7.10 -9.78 -19.42
CA VAL A 90 7.97 -10.97 -19.45
C VAL A 90 7.44 -11.94 -20.49
N VAL A 91 8.34 -12.62 -21.21
CA VAL A 91 7.96 -13.65 -22.19
C VAL A 91 8.03 -15.03 -21.52
N ARG A 92 7.01 -15.85 -21.75
CA ARG A 92 6.97 -17.22 -21.23
C ARG A 92 8.18 -18.01 -21.73
N GLY A 93 8.89 -18.67 -20.81
CA GLY A 93 10.07 -19.46 -21.11
C GLY A 93 11.38 -18.69 -21.03
N GLU A 94 11.34 -17.38 -20.83
CA GLU A 94 12.54 -16.58 -20.55
C GLU A 94 12.80 -16.47 -19.04
N SER A 95 14.08 -16.45 -18.68
CA SER A 95 14.53 -16.18 -17.31
C SER A 95 14.76 -14.68 -17.13
N PHE A 96 14.24 -14.12 -16.05
CA PHE A 96 14.49 -12.73 -15.67
C PHE A 96 14.91 -12.62 -14.21
N ARG A 97 15.66 -11.58 -13.88
CA ARG A 97 16.06 -11.31 -12.50
C ARG A 97 15.04 -10.43 -11.81
N LEU A 98 14.24 -11.01 -10.91
CA LEU A 98 13.43 -10.24 -9.97
C LEU A 98 14.32 -9.57 -8.92
N THR A 99 14.25 -8.25 -8.78
CA THR A 99 15.00 -7.52 -7.76
C THR A 99 14.04 -6.98 -6.71
N ALA A 100 14.24 -7.41 -5.46
CA ALA A 100 13.48 -6.95 -4.31
C ALA A 100 14.37 -6.05 -3.43
N THR A 101 13.95 -4.81 -3.22
CA THR A 101 14.67 -3.84 -2.40
C THR A 101 13.89 -3.59 -1.12
N ILE A 102 14.53 -3.80 0.04
CA ILE A 102 13.91 -3.51 1.34
C ILE A 102 14.33 -2.11 1.78
N PHE A 103 13.33 -1.29 2.08
CA PHE A 103 13.51 0.04 2.64
C PHE A 103 13.18 0.01 4.13
N ASN A 104 14.13 0.45 4.96
CA ASN A 104 13.96 0.60 6.40
C ASN A 104 14.25 2.04 6.82
N TYR A 105 13.20 2.76 7.20
CA TYR A 105 13.24 4.11 7.76
C TYR A 105 12.94 4.14 9.27
N LEU A 106 12.91 2.97 9.92
CA LEU A 106 12.82 2.88 11.38
C LEU A 106 14.14 3.37 12.00
N LYS A 107 14.05 3.82 13.25
CA LYS A 107 15.22 4.30 14.00
C LYS A 107 16.16 3.16 14.41
N ASP A 108 15.59 1.98 14.63
CA ASP A 108 16.30 0.82 15.13
C ASP A 108 16.61 -0.18 14.00
N CYS A 109 17.70 -0.92 14.17
CA CYS A 109 18.04 -2.03 13.28
C CYS A 109 17.08 -3.20 13.51
N ILE A 110 16.61 -3.79 12.41
CA ILE A 110 15.72 -4.95 12.43
C ILE A 110 16.35 -6.12 11.67
N ARG A 111 16.01 -7.34 12.08
CA ARG A 111 16.31 -8.54 11.30
C ARG A 111 15.17 -8.79 10.34
N VAL A 112 15.48 -8.95 9.06
CA VAL A 112 14.49 -9.17 8.01
C VAL A 112 14.64 -10.59 7.46
N GLN A 113 13.51 -11.27 7.31
CA GLN A 113 13.40 -12.50 6.55
C GLN A 113 12.49 -12.22 5.35
N THR A 114 12.87 -12.75 4.19
CA THR A 114 12.12 -12.59 2.94
C THR A 114 11.83 -13.94 2.35
N ASP A 115 10.56 -14.15 2.00
CA ASP A 115 10.08 -15.36 1.36
C ASP A 115 9.33 -14.98 0.09
N LEU A 116 9.67 -15.61 -1.04
CA LEU A 116 8.88 -15.53 -2.25
C LEU A 116 7.78 -16.59 -2.16
N ALA A 117 6.53 -16.20 -2.40
CA ALA A 117 5.41 -17.14 -2.40
C ALA A 117 5.64 -18.27 -3.43
N LYS A 118 4.97 -19.40 -3.26
CA LYS A 118 4.96 -20.45 -4.29
C LYS A 118 3.84 -20.15 -5.28
N SER A 119 4.12 -20.31 -6.57
CA SER A 119 3.13 -20.16 -7.64
C SER A 119 3.39 -21.15 -8.77
N HIS A 120 2.34 -21.50 -9.52
CA HIS A 120 2.47 -22.27 -10.76
C HIS A 120 2.91 -21.40 -11.95
N GLU A 121 2.88 -20.07 -11.80
CA GLU A 121 3.19 -19.09 -12.85
C GLU A 121 4.70 -18.86 -13.05
N TYR A 122 5.53 -19.27 -12.09
CA TYR A 122 6.98 -19.11 -12.16
C TYR A 122 7.71 -20.27 -11.50
N GLN A 123 8.96 -20.43 -11.89
CA GLN A 123 9.89 -21.37 -11.27
C GLN A 123 11.12 -20.61 -10.82
N LEU A 124 11.63 -20.97 -9.65
CA LEU A 124 12.90 -20.44 -9.16
C LEU A 124 14.03 -21.21 -9.81
N GLU A 125 14.85 -20.53 -10.60
CA GLU A 125 16.13 -21.07 -11.03
C GLU A 125 17.15 -20.91 -9.90
N SER A 126 17.65 -22.03 -9.37
CA SER A 126 18.80 -22.00 -8.47
C SER A 126 20.05 -21.61 -9.26
N ARG A 127 20.81 -20.65 -8.75
CA ARG A 127 22.18 -20.40 -9.23
C ARG A 127 23.10 -21.58 -8.95
#